data_AF-A0A0X3TK59-F1
#
_entry.id   AF-A0A0X3TK59-F1
#
_cell.length_a   1.000
_cell.length_b   1.000
_cell.length_c   1.000
_cell.angle_alpha   90.00
_cell.angle_beta   90.00
_cell.angle_gamma   90.00
#
_symmetry.space_group_name_H-M   'P 1'
#
loop_
_entity.id
_entity.type
_entity.pdbx_description
1 polymer ?
#
loop_
_entity_poly.entity_id
_entity_poly.type
_entity_poly.pdbx_seq_one_letter_code
_entity_poly.pdbx_strand_id
1 'polypeptide(L)' 'MFLFIDTNVYLDFFRLKQDSLEELRKLVELIKAGKISLLSTNQLKDEYLRNRDSVISQTLSKMGQKREYPFPPAV' A
#
# COMPACT_ATOMS: atom_id res chain seq x y z
N MET A 1 -20.84 -9.19 -7.25
CA MET A 1 -19.65 -9.37 -8.12
C MET A 1 -18.50 -9.92 -7.28
N PHE A 2 -17.74 -10.88 -7.79
CA PHE A 2 -16.55 -11.40 -7.08
C PHE A 2 -15.32 -10.60 -7.48
N LEU A 3 -14.53 -10.15 -6.50
CA LEU A 3 -13.30 -9.41 -6.71
C LEU A 3 -12.17 -10.13 -6.00
N PHE A 4 -11.09 -10.43 -6.72
CA PHE A 4 -9.84 -10.88 -6.13
C PHE A 4 -8.81 -9.75 -6.25
N ILE A 5 -8.07 -9.50 -5.17
CA ILE A 5 -7.04 -8.46 -5.12
C ILE A 5 -5.73 -9.17 -4.85
N ASP A 6 -4.70 -8.87 -5.65
CA ASP A 6 -3.36 -9.41 -5.46
C ASP A 6 -2.65 -8.82 -4.24
N THR A 7 -1.71 -9.56 -3.66
CA THR A 7 -0.89 -9.11 -2.54
C THR A 7 -0.22 -7.76 -2.81
N ASN A 8 0.27 -7.52 -4.02
CA ASN A 8 0.97 -6.27 -4.35
C ASN A 8 0.04 -5.04 -4.26
N VAL A 9 -1.22 -5.19 -4.65
CA VAL A 9 -2.21 -4.12 -4.54
C VAL A 9 -2.49 -3.81 -3.08
N TYR A 10 -2.56 -4.83 -2.21
CA TYR A 10 -2.67 -4.60 -0.78
C TYR A 10 -1.46 -3.86 -0.20
N LEU A 11 -0.25 -4.20 -0.65
CA LEU A 11 0.99 -3.56 -0.20
C LEU A 11 1.10 -2.10 -0.68
N ASP A 12 0.56 -1.78 -1.86
CA ASP A 12 0.54 -0.41 -2.38
C ASP A 12 -0.22 0.56 -1.45
N PHE A 13 -1.26 0.10 -0.73
CA PHE A 13 -1.94 0.93 0.28
C PHE A 13 -1.01 1.39 1.42
N PHE A 14 0.06 0.64 1.69
CA PHE A 14 1.06 0.97 2.72
C PHE A 14 2.21 1.86 2.21
N ARG A 15 2.23 2.18 0.91
CA ARG A 15 3.20 3.11 0.32
C ARG A 15 2.80 4.58 0.47
N LEU A 16 1.74 4.87 1.25
CA LEU A 16 1.31 6.22 1.67
C LEU A 16 1.08 7.20 0.50
N LYS A 17 0.56 6.71 -0.62
CA LYS A 17 0.06 7.58 -1.69
C LYS A 17 -1.32 8.10 -1.31
N GLN A 18 -1.52 9.41 -1.39
CA GLN A 18 -2.76 10.07 -0.98
C GLN A 18 -3.98 9.52 -1.74
N ASP A 19 -3.83 9.27 -3.05
CA ASP A 19 -4.90 8.75 -3.91
C ASP A 19 -5.34 7.33 -3.54
N SER A 20 -4.41 6.49 -3.05
CA SER A 20 -4.67 5.08 -2.74
C SER A 20 -5.59 4.89 -1.53
N LEU A 21 -5.61 5.85 -0.60
CA LEU A 21 -6.50 5.78 0.57
C LEU A 21 -7.96 6.05 0.20
N GLU A 22 -8.20 6.94 -0.76
CA GLU A 22 -9.55 7.28 -1.20
C GLU A 22 -10.18 6.13 -2.01
N GLU A 23 -9.39 5.48 -2.87
CA GLU A 23 -9.82 4.27 -3.57
C GLU A 23 -10.14 3.12 -2.61
N LEU A 24 -9.33 2.94 -1.57
CA LEU A 24 -9.58 1.93 -0.54
C LEU A 24 -10.91 2.19 0.19
N ARG A 25 -11.23 3.46 0.50
CA ARG A 25 -12.52 3.84 1.11
C ARG A 25 -13.70 3.45 0.23
N LYS A 26 -13.65 3.79 -1.07
CA LYS A 26 -14.70 3.43 -2.03
C LYS A 26 -14.89 1.92 -2.13
N LEU A 27 -13.80 1.15 -2.16
CA LEU A 27 -13.86 -0.31 -2.16
C LEU A 27 -14.55 -0.85 -0.91
N VAL A 28 -14.21 -0.34 0.27
CA VAL A 28 -14.84 -0.74 1.54
C VAL A 28 -16.34 -0.46 1.54
N GLU A 29 -16.79 0.69 1.00
CA GLU A 29 -18.22 0.99 0.88
C GLU A 29 -18.96 0.03 -0.05
N LEU A 30 -18.36 -0.35 -1.18
CA LEU A 30 -18.95 -1.30 -2.12
C LEU A 30 -19.06 -2.72 -1.52
N ILE A 31 -18.09 -3.12 -0.70
CA ILE A 31 -18.12 -4.39 0.05
C ILE A 31 -19.22 -4.34 1.11
N LYS A 32 -19.29 -3.26 1.90
CA LYS A 32 -20.34 -3.07 2.93
C LYS A 32 -21.74 -3.05 2.34
N ALA A 33 -21.90 -2.47 1.16
CA ALA A 33 -23.17 -2.45 0.42
C ALA A 33 -23.52 -3.80 -0.23
N GLY A 34 -22.71 -4.85 -0.06
CA GLY A 34 -22.93 -6.17 -0.63
C GLY A 34 -22.75 -6.25 -2.16
N LYS A 35 -22.25 -5.19 -2.80
CA LYS A 35 -22.05 -5.14 -4.26
C LYS A 35 -20.84 -5.97 -4.68
N ILE A 36 -19.83 -6.03 -3.82
CA ILE A 36 -18.57 -6.75 -4.03
C ILE A 36 -18.38 -7.80 -2.95
N SER A 37 -18.11 -9.03 -3.37
CA SER A 37 -17.61 -10.11 -2.52
C SER A 37 -16.12 -10.23 -2.75
N LEU A 38 -15.33 -9.83 -1.75
CA LEU A 38 -13.88 -9.89 -1.79
C LEU A 38 -13.41 -11.33 -1.54
N LEU A 39 -12.71 -11.90 -2.51
CA LEU A 39 -12.11 -13.22 -2.44
C LEU A 39 -10.69 -13.10 -1.88
N SER A 40 -10.33 -14.02 -0.98
CA SER A 40 -8.99 -14.10 -0.41
C SER A 40 -8.62 -15.57 -0.16
N THR A 41 -7.32 -15.86 -0.20
CA THR A 41 -6.76 -17.18 0.10
C THR A 41 -5.80 -17.09 1.28
N ASN A 42 -5.57 -18.21 1.96
CA ASN A 42 -4.57 -18.27 3.04
C ASN A 42 -3.17 -17.92 2.52
N GLN A 43 -2.81 -18.38 1.32
CA GLN A 43 -1.52 -18.06 0.69
C GLN A 43 -1.33 -16.55 0.51
N LEU A 44 -2.36 -15.85 0.03
CA LEU A 44 -2.34 -14.41 -0.14
C LEU A 44 -2.20 -13.69 1.22
N LYS A 45 -2.93 -14.15 2.23
CA LYS A 45 -2.82 -13.61 3.60
C LYS A 45 -1.40 -13.78 4.15
N ASP A 46 -0.79 -14.94 3.94
CA ASP A 46 0.55 -15.23 4.42
C ASP A 46 1.62 -14.40 3.70
N GLU A 47 1.48 -14.24 2.37
CA GLU A 47 2.36 -13.38 1.59
C GLU A 47 2.25 -11.91 2.00
N TYR A 48 1.01 -11.43 2.17
CA TYR A 48 0.74 -10.09 2.66
C TYR A 48 1.40 -9.86 4.03
N LEU A 49 1.20 -10.76 5.00
CA LEU A 49 1.75 -10.61 6.34
C LEU A 49 3.28 -10.61 6.33
N ARG A 50 3.94 -11.47 5.53
CA ARG A 50 5.40 -11.49 5.40
C ARG A 50 5.96 -10.20 4.79
N ASN A 51 5.29 -9.66 3.79
CA ASN A 51 5.79 -8.52 3.03
C ASN A 51 5.44 -7.16 3.67
N ARG A 52 4.35 -7.09 4.44
CA ARG A 52 3.81 -5.83 4.99
C ARG A 52 4.85 -5.07 5.81
N ASP A 53 5.49 -5.72 6.77
CA ASP A 53 6.39 -5.04 7.70
C ASP A 53 7.64 -4.50 6.97
N SER A 54 8.14 -5.24 5.97
CA SER A 54 9.22 -4.78 5.10
C SER A 54 8.81 -3.56 4.27
N VAL A 55 7.62 -3.57 3.66
CA VAL A 55 7.12 -2.44 2.86
C VAL A 55 6.92 -1.19 3.72
N ILE A 56 6.34 -1.33 4.92
CA ILE A 56 6.18 -0.21 5.86
C ILE A 56 7.55 0.36 6.25
N SER A 57 8.50 -0.50 6.64
CA SER A 57 9.85 -0.09 7.03
C SER A 57 10.57 0.67 5.91
N GLN A 58 10.48 0.18 4.67
CA GLN A 58 11.04 0.85 3.49
C GLN A 58 10.38 2.21 3.22
N THR A 59 9.05 2.29 3.31
CA THR A 59 8.31 3.54 3.11
C THR A 59 8.71 4.58 4.16
N LEU A 60 8.77 4.19 5.44
CA LEU A 60 9.19 5.08 6.54
C LEU A 60 10.64 5.53 6.39
N SER A 61 11.54 4.63 5.99
CA SER A 61 12.95 4.96 5.76
C SER A 61 13.12 6.01 4.65
N LYS A 62 12.31 5.91 3.57
CA LYS A 62 12.30 6.89 2.47
C LYS A 62 11.73 8.25 2.89
N MET A 63 10.79 8.28 3.83
CA MET A 63 10.25 9.53 4.38
C MET A 63 11.29 10.30 5.23
N GLY A 64 12.21 9.59 5.89
CA GLY A 64 13.26 10.18 6.73
C GLY A 64 14.51 10.66 5.99
N GLN A 65 14.69 10.32 4.71
CA GLN A 65 15.83 10.80 3.93
C GLN A 65 15.66 12.29 3.61
N LYS A 66 16.41 13.14 4.32
CA LYS A 66 16.67 14.53 3.91
C LYS A 66 17.25 14.50 2.50
N ARG A 67 16.68 15.32 1.61
CA ARG A 67 17.31 15.65 0.32
C ARG A 67 18.71 16.21 0.65
N GLU A 68 19.76 15.50 0.24
CA GLU A 68 21.10 16.09 0.23
C GLU A 68 21.03 17.32 -0.69
N TYR A 69 21.22 18.50 -0.10
CA TYR A 69 21.47 19.69 -0.89
C TYR A 69 22.84 19.49 -1.55
N PRO A 70 22.96 19.51 -2.88
CA PRO A 70 24.28 19.58 -3.49
C PRO A 70 24.91 20.89 -3.00
N PHE A 71 25.99 20.79 -2.22
CA PHE A 71 26.80 21.95 -1.89
C PHE A 71 27.19 22.63 -3.20
N PRO A 72 26.98 23.94 -3.37
CA PRO A 72 27.44 24.62 -4.57
C PRO A 72 28.96 24.44 -4.67
N PRO A 73 29.51 24.22 -5.87
CA PRO A 73 30.95 24.08 -6.04
C PRO A 73 31.65 25.32 -5.49
N ALA A 74 32.71 25.11 -4.71
CA ALA A 74 33.52 26.19 -4.17
C ALA A 74 34.03 27.06 -5.32
N VAL A 75 33.74 28.37 -5.22
CA VAL A 75 34.15 29.41 -6.17
C VAL A 75 35.66 29.58 -6.11
#